data_AF-A0A431W7N3-F1
#
_entry.id   AF-A0A431W7N3-F1
#
_cell.length_a   1.000
_cell.length_b   1.000
_cell.length_c   1.000
_cell.angle_alpha   90.00
_cell.angle_beta   90.00
_cell.angle_gamma   90.00
#
_symmetry.space_group_name_H-M   'P 1'
#
loop_
_entity.id
_entity.type
_entity.pdbx_description
1 polymer ?
#
loop_
_entity_poly.entity_id
_entity_poly.type
_entity_poly.pdbx_seq_one_letter_code
_entity_poly.pdbx_strand_id
1 'polypeptide(L)'
;MINIVKNALLRQMLRHRCQCHGFKLLFALVTLCLFMLSALLFSSVSFAATYSVSDSEELKALLAESRRGDSILLRAGIYPGQFEIHHGITLAGEKGAVIDAQGRGSAIIIFASDVTIKNLEIQNWGADLYERDSAILIQDFANRARVESNRLTGGGFGVCAENSANITVSDNIISGDPERYKLDRGDGIYLKRVESPVIEGNQIFHVRDGVYIEEGKRSLVIDNRFSEQQYGIHYMYSKHDEAYGNEAMNVDGGYALMSSEDINLYRNRVSGAREFGVLLNMTHNSNVSANRVSEAHNPQGKVELGNEGKGIFVYGALDNEIKHNLFTTSDIGIYMAMGGEGNLVYGNHFVNNRTQVKYVGDQLLEWSNDNRGNYWSGYMGWDSNRDGIADNSYRPNDGLDKLFWLYPEAGFLMNSPVVALLRWVQSQFEFTEPNGIVDSFPLISADMEL
;
A
#
# COMPACT_ATOMS: atom_id res chain seq x y z
N MET A 1 46.30 -53.43 -51.42
CA MET A 1 47.46 -52.98 -50.60
C MET A 1 47.70 -51.46 -50.62
N ILE A 2 47.36 -50.73 -51.69
CA ILE A 2 47.60 -49.28 -51.82
C ILE A 2 46.71 -48.40 -50.91
N ASN A 3 45.47 -48.84 -50.61
CA ASN A 3 44.54 -48.06 -49.76
C ASN A 3 44.85 -48.09 -48.26
N ILE A 4 45.65 -49.05 -47.78
CA ILE A 4 45.99 -49.15 -46.34
C ILE A 4 47.11 -48.17 -45.98
N VAL A 5 48.08 -47.97 -46.88
CA VAL A 5 49.22 -47.05 -46.65
C VAL A 5 48.79 -45.57 -46.73
N LYS A 6 47.86 -45.22 -47.63
CA LYS A 6 47.32 -43.85 -47.73
C LYS A 6 46.56 -43.41 -46.47
N ASN A 7 45.79 -44.32 -45.86
CA ASN A 7 45.05 -44.04 -44.62
C ASN A 7 45.95 -43.91 -43.39
N ALA A 8 47.09 -44.61 -43.36
CA ALA A 8 48.07 -44.49 -42.27
C ALA A 8 48.79 -43.12 -42.29
N LEU A 9 49.20 -42.64 -43.46
CA LEU A 9 49.85 -41.33 -43.63
C LEU A 9 48.90 -40.15 -43.33
N LEU A 10 47.63 -40.24 -43.75
CA LEU A 10 46.63 -39.21 -43.45
C LEU A 10 46.36 -39.10 -41.93
N ARG A 11 46.29 -40.25 -41.23
CA ARG A 11 46.14 -40.29 -39.77
C ARG A 11 47.35 -39.72 -39.03
N GLN A 12 48.56 -39.90 -39.56
CA GLN A 12 49.78 -39.38 -38.94
C GLN A 12 49.92 -37.85 -39.14
N MET A 13 49.53 -37.32 -40.31
CA MET A 13 49.50 -35.87 -40.56
C MET A 13 48.40 -35.14 -39.76
N LEU A 14 47.23 -35.75 -39.58
CA LEU A 14 46.14 -35.21 -38.75
C LEU A 14 46.54 -35.15 -37.27
N ARG A 15 47.28 -36.15 -36.76
CA ARG A 15 47.80 -36.16 -35.37
C ARG A 15 48.79 -35.02 -35.11
N HIS A 16 49.70 -34.72 -36.04
CA HIS A 16 50.64 -33.61 -35.89
C HIS A 16 49.97 -32.22 -35.98
N ARG A 17 48.96 -32.04 -36.84
CA ARG A 17 48.19 -30.77 -36.91
C ARG A 17 47.34 -30.52 -35.66
N CYS A 18 46.76 -31.56 -35.05
CA CYS A 18 46.02 -31.46 -33.79
C CYS A 18 46.93 -31.12 -32.59
N GLN A 19 48.15 -31.67 -32.53
CA GLN A 19 49.09 -31.36 -31.43
C GLN A 19 49.53 -29.89 -31.44
N CYS A 20 49.81 -29.30 -32.60
CA CYS A 20 50.16 -27.87 -32.70
C CYS A 20 48.99 -26.92 -32.38
N HIS A 21 47.74 -27.31 -32.70
CA HIS A 21 46.56 -26.51 -32.33
C HIS A 21 46.23 -26.63 -30.85
N GLY A 22 46.38 -27.81 -30.26
CA GLY A 22 46.22 -28.02 -28.82
C GLY A 22 47.21 -27.20 -28.00
N PHE A 23 48.46 -27.07 -28.45
CA PHE A 23 49.47 -26.25 -27.77
C PHE A 23 49.17 -24.75 -27.83
N LYS A 24 48.70 -24.25 -28.99
CA LYS A 24 48.28 -22.85 -29.13
C LYS A 24 47.03 -22.52 -28.32
N LEU A 25 46.07 -23.44 -28.26
CA LEU A 25 44.85 -23.28 -27.47
C LEU A 25 45.15 -23.32 -25.96
N LEU A 26 46.03 -24.23 -25.53
CA LEU A 26 46.49 -24.30 -24.14
C LEU A 26 47.25 -23.04 -23.74
N PHE A 27 48.12 -22.52 -24.62
CA PHE A 27 48.85 -21.27 -24.35
C PHE A 27 47.91 -20.06 -24.27
N ALA A 28 46.89 -19.99 -25.13
CA ALA A 28 45.85 -18.95 -25.11
C ALA A 28 44.96 -19.04 -23.85
N LEU A 29 44.63 -20.24 -23.39
CA LEU A 29 43.88 -20.47 -22.15
C LEU A 29 44.69 -20.08 -20.92
N VAL A 30 46.00 -20.37 -20.93
CA VAL A 30 46.92 -20.00 -19.84
C VAL A 30 47.13 -18.49 -19.79
N THR A 31 47.30 -17.81 -20.93
CA THR A 31 47.38 -16.34 -20.95
C THR A 31 46.07 -15.67 -20.57
N LEU A 32 44.91 -16.22 -20.96
CA LEU A 32 43.60 -15.72 -20.52
C LEU A 32 43.40 -15.92 -19.01
N CYS A 33 43.79 -17.09 -18.47
CA CYS A 33 43.77 -17.33 -17.02
C CYS A 33 44.71 -16.38 -16.27
N LEU A 34 45.93 -16.15 -16.76
CA LEU A 34 46.88 -15.21 -16.16
C LEU A 34 46.35 -13.76 -16.22
N PHE A 35 45.68 -13.37 -17.30
CA PHE A 35 45.06 -12.05 -17.43
C PHE A 35 43.88 -11.89 -16.46
N MET A 36 43.01 -12.91 -16.36
CA MET A 36 41.92 -12.95 -15.36
C MET A 36 42.44 -12.94 -13.93
N LEU A 37 43.51 -13.68 -13.63
CA LEU A 37 44.16 -13.70 -12.31
C LEU A 37 44.80 -12.35 -11.98
N SER A 38 45.39 -11.68 -12.98
CA SER A 38 45.92 -10.32 -12.81
C SER A 38 44.81 -9.29 -12.60
N ALA A 39 43.67 -9.40 -13.29
CA ALA A 39 42.51 -8.53 -13.08
C ALA A 39 41.87 -8.73 -11.69
N LEU A 40 41.91 -9.95 -11.15
CA LEU A 40 41.53 -10.26 -9.77
C LEU A 40 42.53 -9.69 -8.76
N LEU A 41 43.83 -9.73 -9.04
CA LEU A 41 44.89 -9.16 -8.17
C LEU A 41 44.96 -7.63 -8.20
N PHE A 42 44.47 -7.00 -9.28
CA PHE A 42 44.32 -5.53 -9.41
C PHE A 42 42.94 -5.01 -9.04
N SER A 43 42.03 -5.87 -8.57
CA SER A 43 40.83 -5.39 -7.90
C SER A 43 41.26 -4.76 -6.57
N SER A 44 41.38 -3.44 -6.57
CA SER A 44 41.57 -2.66 -5.35
C SER A 44 40.47 -3.07 -4.39
N VAL A 45 40.87 -3.73 -3.29
CA VAL A 45 39.99 -3.99 -2.15
C VAL A 45 39.52 -2.63 -1.66
N SER A 46 38.35 -2.19 -2.11
CA SER A 46 37.73 -0.95 -1.66
C SER A 46 37.24 -1.24 -0.25
N PHE A 47 38.07 -0.94 0.74
CA PHE A 47 37.64 -0.95 2.13
C PHE A 47 36.63 0.18 2.30
N ALA A 48 35.38 -0.19 2.60
CA ALA A 48 34.38 0.74 3.11
C ALA A 48 34.95 1.36 4.39
N ALA A 49 35.21 2.67 4.37
CA ALA A 49 35.68 3.38 5.54
C ALA A 49 34.49 3.70 6.46
N THR A 50 34.74 3.72 7.77
CA THR A 50 33.78 4.24 8.75
C THR A 50 34.34 5.52 9.34
N TYR A 51 33.68 6.63 9.09
CA TYR A 51 33.99 7.93 9.65
C TYR A 51 33.05 8.23 10.80
N SER A 52 33.52 8.95 11.80
CA SER A 52 32.67 9.48 12.85
C SER A 52 32.80 10.99 12.86
N VAL A 53 31.67 11.67 12.97
CA VAL A 53 31.56 13.12 12.79
C VAL A 53 30.83 13.74 13.97
N SER A 54 31.26 14.94 14.39
CA SER A 54 30.71 15.61 15.57
C SER A 54 30.10 17.00 15.31
N ASP A 55 30.23 17.53 14.09
CA ASP A 55 29.63 18.81 13.70
C ASP A 55 29.18 18.84 12.22
N SER A 56 28.40 19.86 11.87
CA SER A 56 27.81 20.01 10.53
C SER A 56 28.84 20.27 9.42
N GLU A 57 29.93 20.98 9.70
CA GLU A 57 30.90 21.34 8.66
C GLU A 57 31.77 20.15 8.30
N GLU A 58 32.19 19.37 9.30
CA GLU A 58 32.83 18.07 9.10
C GLU A 58 31.89 17.10 8.35
N LEU A 59 30.59 17.10 8.66
CA LEU A 59 29.62 16.24 7.97
C LEU A 59 29.50 16.61 6.48
N LYS A 60 29.38 17.90 6.15
CA LYS A 60 29.34 18.36 4.76
C LYS A 60 30.60 17.98 4.00
N ALA A 61 31.77 18.17 4.61
CA ALA A 61 33.05 17.82 4.00
C ALA A 61 33.14 16.31 3.72
N LEU A 62 32.81 15.48 4.71
CA LEU A 62 32.83 14.02 4.57
C LEU A 62 31.83 13.52 3.53
N LEU A 63 30.61 14.10 3.46
CA LEU A 63 29.64 13.73 2.44
C LEU A 63 30.16 14.02 1.02
N ALA A 64 30.83 15.15 0.83
CA ALA A 64 31.43 15.53 -0.44
C ALA A 64 32.61 14.62 -0.86
N GLU A 65 33.42 14.17 0.11
CA GLU A 65 34.63 13.36 -0.14
C GLU A 65 34.41 11.84 -0.05
N SER A 66 33.26 11.41 0.49
CA SER A 66 32.93 10.00 0.71
C SER A 66 32.95 9.20 -0.60
N ARG A 67 33.24 7.90 -0.47
CA ARG A 67 33.22 6.96 -1.58
C ARG A 67 32.09 5.96 -1.41
N ARG A 68 31.67 5.37 -2.53
CA ARG A 68 30.66 4.31 -2.53
C ARG A 68 31.05 3.21 -1.54
N GLY A 69 30.13 2.86 -0.65
CA GLY A 69 30.28 1.85 0.40
C GLY A 69 30.70 2.41 1.75
N ASP A 70 31.14 3.67 1.84
CA ASP A 70 31.54 4.27 3.11
C ASP A 70 30.35 4.40 4.09
N SER A 71 30.67 4.47 5.38
CA SER A 71 29.72 4.75 6.44
C SER A 71 30.14 5.99 7.23
N ILE A 72 29.21 6.87 7.50
CA ILE A 72 29.40 8.07 8.33
C ILE A 72 28.48 7.96 9.54
N LEU A 73 29.08 7.96 10.74
CA LEU A 73 28.40 7.87 12.03
C LEU A 73 28.38 9.24 12.72
N LEU A 74 27.21 9.85 12.82
CA LEU A 74 26.98 11.05 13.61
C LEU A 74 27.00 10.72 15.09
N ARG A 75 27.89 11.38 15.83
CA ARG A 75 27.87 11.37 17.29
C ARG A 75 26.62 12.07 17.82
N ALA A 76 26.29 11.84 19.08
CA ALA A 76 25.22 12.60 19.73
C ALA A 76 25.51 14.11 19.66
N GLY A 77 24.55 14.90 19.17
CA GLY A 77 24.73 16.31 18.86
C GLY A 77 23.66 16.82 17.91
N ILE A 78 23.59 18.15 17.77
CA ILE A 78 22.71 18.81 16.81
C ILE A 78 23.57 19.22 15.61
N TYR A 79 23.09 18.91 14.42
CA TYR A 79 23.70 19.21 13.13
C TYR A 79 22.78 20.16 12.36
N PRO A 80 22.92 21.49 12.53
CA PRO A 80 22.12 22.45 11.80
C PRO A 80 22.49 22.47 10.32
N GLY A 81 21.48 22.51 9.46
CA GLY A 81 21.62 22.69 8.01
C GLY A 81 20.97 21.57 7.19
N GLN A 82 21.20 21.66 5.88
CA GLN A 82 20.78 20.68 4.88
C GLN A 82 22.00 19.91 4.38
N PHE A 83 21.81 18.64 4.03
CA PHE A 83 22.89 17.74 3.65
C PHE A 83 22.58 17.00 2.35
N GLU A 84 23.54 16.98 1.43
CA GLU A 84 23.39 16.30 0.14
C GLU A 84 24.27 15.05 0.08
N ILE A 85 23.73 13.96 -0.48
CA ILE A 85 24.42 12.68 -0.58
C ILE A 85 24.55 12.29 -2.06
N HIS A 86 25.78 12.38 -2.56
CA HIS A 86 26.14 12.14 -3.96
C HIS A 86 26.78 10.75 -4.22
N HIS A 87 26.98 9.96 -3.17
CA HIS A 87 27.57 8.62 -3.25
C HIS A 87 26.73 7.61 -2.46
N GLY A 88 26.68 6.36 -2.91
CA GLY A 88 25.99 5.28 -2.20
C GLY A 88 26.71 4.93 -0.90
N ILE A 89 26.27 5.50 0.22
CA ILE A 89 26.88 5.39 1.55
C ILE A 89 25.85 5.04 2.62
N THR A 90 26.31 4.74 3.82
CA THR A 90 25.45 4.67 5.01
C THR A 90 25.67 5.89 5.90
N LEU A 91 24.65 6.72 6.08
CA LEU A 91 24.60 7.76 7.10
C LEU A 91 23.82 7.24 8.31
N ALA A 92 24.47 7.16 9.47
CA ALA A 92 23.87 6.64 10.69
C ALA A 92 24.05 7.59 11.88
N GLY A 93 23.09 7.61 12.80
CA GLY A 93 23.17 8.36 14.06
C GLY A 93 23.42 7.49 15.29
N GLU A 94 24.21 7.99 16.23
CA GLU A 94 24.12 7.58 17.63
C GLU A 94 22.84 8.15 18.26
N LYS A 95 22.40 7.56 19.38
CA LYS A 95 21.26 8.09 20.13
C LYS A 95 21.52 9.56 20.51
N GLY A 96 20.63 10.45 20.05
CA GLY A 96 20.74 11.90 20.26
C GLY A 96 21.47 12.65 19.14
N ALA A 97 21.76 12.01 18.01
CA ALA A 97 22.17 12.69 16.78
C ALA A 97 20.93 13.28 16.08
N VAL A 98 20.87 14.61 16.00
CA VAL A 98 19.73 15.38 15.47
C VAL A 98 20.18 16.20 14.27
N ILE A 99 19.57 15.99 13.11
CA ILE A 99 19.68 16.90 11.95
C ILE A 99 18.54 17.92 12.03
N ASP A 100 18.89 19.20 12.07
CA ASP A 100 17.92 20.31 12.15
C ASP A 100 18.01 21.18 10.89
N ALA A 101 16.99 21.11 10.04
CA ALA A 101 16.96 21.85 8.78
C ALA A 101 16.48 23.31 8.91
N GLN A 102 16.25 23.80 10.14
CA GLN A 102 16.03 25.20 10.47
C GLN A 102 14.85 25.87 9.73
N GLY A 103 13.84 25.07 9.40
CA GLY A 103 12.62 25.47 8.68
C GLY A 103 12.85 25.75 7.19
N ARG A 104 13.91 25.20 6.58
CA ARG A 104 14.29 25.51 5.20
C ARG A 104 14.58 24.25 4.40
N GLY A 105 13.97 24.15 3.21
CA GLY A 105 14.31 23.13 2.24
C GLY A 105 14.06 21.71 2.75
N SER A 106 14.63 20.74 2.04
CA SER A 106 14.72 19.37 2.54
C SER A 106 15.94 19.19 3.45
N ALA A 107 15.82 18.38 4.51
CA ALA A 107 16.93 18.17 5.46
C ALA A 107 18.06 17.30 4.87
N ILE A 108 17.71 16.21 4.21
CA ILE A 108 18.64 15.34 3.48
C ILE A 108 18.16 15.19 2.04
N ILE A 109 19.05 15.41 1.07
CA ILE A 109 18.78 15.19 -0.36
C ILE A 109 19.69 14.09 -0.88
N ILE A 110 19.10 13.03 -1.42
CA ILE A 110 19.81 11.84 -1.91
C ILE A 110 19.83 11.89 -3.44
N PHE A 111 21.02 12.04 -4.02
CA PHE A 111 21.26 12.03 -5.46
C PHE A 111 21.77 10.68 -5.98
N ALA A 112 22.28 9.82 -5.09
CA ALA A 112 22.87 8.54 -5.45
C ALA A 112 21.99 7.34 -5.10
N SER A 113 22.15 6.28 -5.89
CA SER A 113 21.61 4.96 -5.52
C SER A 113 22.41 4.33 -4.38
N ASP A 114 21.83 3.32 -3.73
CA ASP A 114 22.48 2.52 -2.67
C ASP A 114 22.83 3.33 -1.41
N VAL A 115 22.01 4.33 -1.06
CA VAL A 115 22.15 5.14 0.15
C VAL A 115 21.30 4.58 1.28
N THR A 116 21.86 4.49 2.49
CA THR A 116 21.13 4.10 3.71
C THR A 116 21.16 5.24 4.72
N ILE A 117 20.01 5.68 5.20
CA ILE A 117 19.83 6.68 6.27
C ILE A 117 19.18 5.97 7.46
N LYS A 118 19.87 5.92 8.61
CA LYS A 118 19.34 5.18 9.76
C LYS A 118 19.67 5.74 11.14
N ASN A 119 18.79 5.46 12.10
CA ASN A 119 18.98 5.80 13.52
C ASN A 119 19.19 7.31 13.77
N LEU A 120 18.56 8.17 12.97
CA LEU A 120 18.66 9.63 13.10
C LEU A 120 17.36 10.24 13.61
N GLU A 121 17.48 11.34 14.34
CA GLU A 121 16.38 12.30 14.52
C GLU A 121 16.54 13.40 13.46
N ILE A 122 15.52 13.65 12.66
CA ILE A 122 15.51 14.69 11.63
C ILE A 122 14.31 15.59 11.89
N GLN A 123 14.54 16.89 12.00
CA GLN A 123 13.50 17.84 12.38
C GLN A 123 13.56 19.15 11.61
N ASN A 124 12.47 19.90 11.69
CA ASN A 124 12.38 21.28 11.22
C ASN A 124 12.81 21.45 9.76
N TRP A 125 12.43 20.56 8.84
CA TRP A 125 12.54 20.85 7.41
C TRP A 125 11.48 21.87 6.98
N GLY A 126 11.62 22.38 5.77
CA GLY A 126 10.64 23.29 5.17
C GLY A 126 9.27 22.65 4.99
N ALA A 127 8.33 23.42 4.44
CA ALA A 127 6.95 22.96 4.26
C ALA A 127 6.35 23.43 2.94
N ASP A 128 7.19 23.79 1.97
CA ASP A 128 6.77 24.06 0.61
C ASP A 128 6.53 22.75 -0.14
N LEU A 129 5.26 22.41 -0.34
CA LEU A 129 4.84 21.18 -1.02
C LEU A 129 5.11 21.21 -2.53
N TYR A 130 5.29 22.40 -3.12
CA TYR A 130 5.66 22.57 -4.52
C TYR A 130 7.14 22.27 -4.73
N GLU A 131 8.00 22.79 -3.84
CA GLU A 131 9.45 22.51 -3.85
C GLU A 131 9.82 21.13 -3.24
N ARG A 132 8.81 20.35 -2.82
CA ARG A 132 8.99 19.02 -2.22
C ARG A 132 9.84 19.04 -0.95
N ASP A 133 9.67 20.07 -0.10
CA ASP A 133 10.36 20.12 1.18
C ASP A 133 10.08 18.87 2.01
N SER A 134 11.14 18.14 2.35
CA SER A 134 11.06 16.82 2.97
C SER A 134 12.09 16.60 4.07
N ALA A 135 11.83 15.69 5.01
CA ALA A 135 12.91 15.22 5.89
C ALA A 135 13.99 14.52 5.05
N ILE A 136 13.56 13.66 4.12
CA ILE A 136 14.44 12.96 3.18
C ILE A 136 13.83 13.05 1.79
N LEU A 137 14.52 13.74 0.88
CA LEU A 137 14.18 13.85 -0.53
C LEU A 137 15.09 12.94 -1.36
N ILE A 138 14.51 11.92 -1.99
CA ILE A 138 15.19 11.00 -2.90
C ILE A 138 14.96 11.52 -4.32
N GLN A 139 16.04 11.97 -4.96
CA GLN A 139 15.99 12.54 -6.31
C GLN A 139 15.76 11.45 -7.36
N ASP A 140 15.38 11.90 -8.55
CA ASP A 140 15.13 11.05 -9.70
C ASP A 140 16.26 10.04 -9.96
N PHE A 141 15.88 8.78 -10.18
CA PHE A 141 16.77 7.65 -10.45
C PHE A 141 17.73 7.25 -9.32
N ALA A 142 17.56 7.79 -8.10
CA ALA A 142 18.26 7.33 -6.91
C ALA A 142 17.59 6.04 -6.36
N ASN A 143 17.99 4.91 -6.92
CA ASN A 143 17.43 3.60 -6.63
C ASN A 143 18.01 2.96 -5.34
N ARG A 144 17.27 2.01 -4.75
CA ARG A 144 17.76 1.21 -3.61
C ARG A 144 18.14 2.06 -2.40
N ALA A 145 17.49 3.21 -2.22
CA ALA A 145 17.60 4.00 -1.00
C ALA A 145 16.90 3.27 0.15
N ARG A 146 17.49 3.31 1.34
CA ARG A 146 16.97 2.69 2.57
C ARG A 146 16.85 3.75 3.65
N VAL A 147 15.64 3.98 4.16
CA VAL A 147 15.34 4.92 5.24
C VAL A 147 14.81 4.10 6.41
N GLU A 148 15.65 3.86 7.41
CA GLU A 148 15.41 2.83 8.43
C GLU A 148 15.52 3.38 9.85
N SER A 149 14.53 3.11 10.71
CA SER A 149 14.65 3.40 12.16
C SER A 149 14.92 4.89 12.49
N ASN A 150 14.38 5.82 11.72
CA ASN A 150 14.53 7.27 11.96
C ASN A 150 13.31 7.85 12.67
N ARG A 151 13.50 9.00 13.35
CA ARG A 151 12.42 9.85 13.86
C ARG A 151 12.38 11.14 13.05
N LEU A 152 11.29 11.36 12.33
CA LEU A 152 11.10 12.50 11.44
C LEU A 152 9.97 13.40 12.01
N THR A 153 10.23 14.69 12.23
CA THR A 153 9.22 15.65 12.69
C THR A 153 9.28 17.00 11.96
N GLY A 154 8.23 17.34 11.22
CA GLY A 154 8.20 18.55 10.39
C GLY A 154 6.90 18.73 9.60
N GLY A 155 6.78 19.85 8.88
CA GLY A 155 5.52 20.25 8.22
C GLY A 155 5.38 19.82 6.74
N GLY A 156 6.50 19.62 6.04
CA GLY A 156 6.54 19.08 4.68
C GLY A 156 6.41 17.56 4.63
N PHE A 157 6.90 16.93 3.56
CA PHE A 157 6.86 15.47 3.43
C PHE A 157 7.83 14.79 4.41
N GLY A 158 7.51 13.59 4.89
CA GLY A 158 8.49 12.80 5.66
C GLY A 158 9.57 12.26 4.73
N VAL A 159 9.19 11.35 3.85
CA VAL A 159 10.03 10.80 2.77
C VAL A 159 9.37 11.07 1.43
N CYS A 160 10.09 11.73 0.52
CA CYS A 160 9.61 12.00 -0.83
C CYS A 160 10.54 11.33 -1.85
N ALA A 161 9.99 10.63 -2.83
CA ALA A 161 10.76 10.09 -3.95
C ALA A 161 9.99 10.10 -5.26
N GLU A 162 10.69 10.41 -6.35
CA GLU A 162 10.14 10.32 -7.69
C GLU A 162 11.03 9.45 -8.60
N ASN A 163 10.41 8.78 -9.57
CA ASN A 163 11.04 7.85 -10.53
C ASN A 163 12.29 7.10 -10.08
N SER A 164 12.08 6.31 -9.04
CA SER A 164 13.11 5.49 -8.39
C SER A 164 12.56 4.10 -8.09
N ALA A 165 13.44 3.11 -7.98
CA ALA A 165 13.08 1.71 -7.79
C ALA A 165 13.71 1.10 -6.54
N ASN A 166 13.01 0.13 -5.95
CA ASN A 166 13.45 -0.68 -4.81
C ASN A 166 13.80 0.16 -3.58
N ILE A 167 13.04 1.22 -3.31
CA ILE A 167 13.19 2.03 -2.09
C ILE A 167 12.64 1.23 -0.90
N THR A 168 13.33 1.25 0.23
CA THR A 168 12.83 0.72 1.50
C THR A 168 12.66 1.85 2.51
N VAL A 169 11.46 1.99 3.07
CA VAL A 169 11.17 2.90 4.18
C VAL A 169 10.63 2.05 5.33
N SER A 170 11.46 1.77 6.34
CA SER A 170 11.10 0.83 7.40
C SER A 170 11.36 1.33 8.82
N ASP A 171 10.48 0.94 9.74
CA ASP A 171 10.62 1.19 11.19
C ASP A 171 10.79 2.67 11.58
N ASN A 172 10.31 3.60 10.75
CA ASN A 172 10.40 5.03 11.04
C ASN A 172 9.21 5.50 11.88
N ILE A 173 9.43 6.57 12.64
CA ILE A 173 8.37 7.35 13.27
C ILE A 173 8.29 8.69 12.55
N ILE A 174 7.18 8.95 11.86
CA ILE A 174 6.97 10.15 11.04
C ILE A 174 5.80 10.95 11.60
N SER A 175 6.09 12.16 12.10
CA SER A 175 5.07 13.09 12.61
C SER A 175 5.01 14.33 11.74
N GLY A 176 3.81 14.65 11.26
CA GLY A 176 3.51 15.96 10.66
C GLY A 176 3.24 17.04 11.71
N ASP A 177 2.76 18.20 11.24
CA ASP A 177 2.37 19.34 12.07
C ASP A 177 0.85 19.38 12.29
N PRO A 178 0.35 19.05 13.50
CA PRO A 178 -1.09 19.03 13.79
C PRO A 178 -1.73 20.42 13.78
N GLU A 179 -0.97 21.51 13.94
CA GLU A 179 -1.50 22.88 13.95
C GLU A 179 -1.85 23.39 12.54
N ARG A 180 -1.29 22.74 11.50
CA ARG A 180 -1.64 23.02 10.11
C ARG A 180 -2.98 22.41 9.74
N TYR A 181 -3.71 23.11 8.87
CA TYR A 181 -4.85 22.52 8.20
C TYR A 181 -4.41 21.28 7.43
N LYS A 182 -5.21 20.20 7.51
CA LYS A 182 -4.80 18.86 7.09
C LYS A 182 -4.33 18.77 5.63
N LEU A 183 -4.95 19.53 4.72
CA LEU A 183 -4.58 19.55 3.30
C LEU A 183 -3.29 20.32 3.01
N ASP A 184 -2.82 21.15 3.96
CA ASP A 184 -1.60 21.96 3.85
C ASP A 184 -0.38 21.25 4.48
N ARG A 185 -0.54 20.00 4.91
CA ARG A 185 0.52 19.15 5.44
C ARG A 185 1.13 18.33 4.32
N GLY A 186 2.41 17.99 4.44
CA GLY A 186 2.99 16.96 3.60
C GLY A 186 2.48 15.56 3.95
N ASP A 187 2.62 14.65 3.01
CA ASP A 187 2.37 13.22 3.24
C ASP A 187 3.54 12.62 4.04
N GLY A 188 3.27 11.59 4.83
CA GLY A 188 4.32 10.89 5.57
C GLY A 188 5.35 10.28 4.63
N ILE A 189 4.85 9.55 3.63
CA ILE A 189 5.64 8.96 2.55
C ILE A 189 4.93 9.27 1.22
N TYR A 190 5.56 10.10 0.38
CA TYR A 190 5.10 10.44 -0.96
C TYR A 190 5.99 9.79 -2.01
N LEU A 191 5.43 8.90 -2.82
CA LEU A 191 6.16 8.21 -3.88
C LEU A 191 5.45 8.37 -5.21
N LYS A 192 6.17 8.88 -6.22
CA LYS A 192 5.61 9.03 -7.57
C LYS A 192 6.44 8.29 -8.62
N ARG A 193 5.76 7.52 -9.48
CA ARG A 193 6.36 6.74 -10.57
C ARG A 193 7.47 5.80 -10.08
N VAL A 194 7.25 5.20 -8.90
CA VAL A 194 8.21 4.29 -8.26
C VAL A 194 7.92 2.83 -8.59
N GLU A 195 8.95 2.00 -8.48
CA GLU A 195 8.89 0.59 -8.84
C GLU A 195 9.38 -0.29 -7.70
N SER A 196 8.54 -1.22 -7.26
CA SER A 196 8.83 -2.18 -6.19
C SER A 196 9.31 -1.56 -4.86
N PRO A 197 8.69 -0.47 -4.34
CA PRO A 197 9.05 0.04 -3.02
C PRO A 197 8.51 -0.87 -1.90
N VAL A 198 9.22 -0.90 -0.76
CA VAL A 198 8.80 -1.60 0.46
C VAL A 198 8.63 -0.59 1.59
N ILE A 199 7.43 -0.52 2.16
CA ILE A 199 7.08 0.37 3.25
C ILE A 199 6.59 -0.48 4.42
N GLU A 200 7.41 -0.63 5.45
CA GLU A 200 7.19 -1.64 6.50
C GLU A 200 7.34 -1.08 7.92
N GLY A 201 6.41 -1.42 8.81
CA GLY A 201 6.59 -1.19 10.25
C GLY A 201 6.67 0.27 10.69
N ASN A 202 6.25 1.23 9.84
CA ASN A 202 6.32 2.65 10.16
C ASN A 202 5.15 3.08 11.05
N GLN A 203 5.39 4.08 11.90
CA GLN A 203 4.35 4.80 12.66
C GLN A 203 4.22 6.21 12.09
N ILE A 204 3.09 6.51 11.48
CA ILE A 204 2.86 7.77 10.76
C ILE A 204 1.62 8.46 11.32
N PHE A 205 1.75 9.73 11.70
CA PHE A 205 0.64 10.48 12.30
C PHE A 205 0.74 11.99 12.08
N HIS A 206 -0.40 12.67 12.17
CA HIS A 206 -0.53 14.12 11.95
C HIS A 206 -0.01 14.63 10.60
N VAL A 207 0.07 13.77 9.57
CA VAL A 207 0.39 14.14 8.19
C VAL A 207 -0.89 14.39 7.38
N ARG A 208 -0.78 14.65 6.07
CA ARG A 208 -1.92 14.61 5.16
C ARG A 208 -2.28 13.15 4.85
N ASP A 209 -1.58 12.49 3.94
CA ASP A 209 -1.71 11.04 3.72
C ASP A 209 -0.52 10.29 4.33
N GLY A 210 -0.77 9.09 4.87
CA GLY A 210 0.28 8.27 5.48
C GLY A 210 1.29 7.78 4.45
N VAL A 211 0.80 6.97 3.52
CA VAL A 211 1.51 6.50 2.33
C VAL A 211 0.71 6.89 1.10
N TYR A 212 1.24 7.81 0.30
CA TYR A 212 0.69 8.20 -0.99
C TYR A 212 1.58 7.67 -2.12
N ILE A 213 1.03 6.82 -2.98
CA ILE A 213 1.73 6.23 -4.12
C ILE A 213 0.97 6.59 -5.39
N GLU A 214 1.63 7.39 -6.25
CA GLU A 214 1.09 7.86 -7.52
C GLU A 214 1.84 7.23 -8.69
N GLU A 215 1.13 6.62 -9.63
CA GLU A 215 1.72 5.94 -10.79
C GLU A 215 2.77 4.87 -10.40
N GLY A 216 2.64 4.26 -9.22
CA GLY A 216 3.54 3.23 -8.71
C GLY A 216 3.25 1.84 -9.24
N LYS A 217 4.21 0.92 -9.07
CA LYS A 217 4.00 -0.50 -9.39
C LYS A 217 4.68 -1.42 -8.38
N ARG A 218 4.03 -2.55 -8.08
CA ARG A 218 4.60 -3.65 -7.26
C ARG A 218 5.03 -3.21 -5.87
N SER A 219 4.37 -2.21 -5.29
CA SER A 219 4.65 -1.79 -3.93
C SER A 219 4.19 -2.83 -2.91
N LEU A 220 4.90 -2.86 -1.79
CA LEU A 220 4.55 -3.65 -0.61
C LEU A 220 4.43 -2.72 0.58
N VAL A 221 3.21 -2.55 1.10
CA VAL A 221 2.91 -1.69 2.26
C VAL A 221 2.42 -2.56 3.42
N ILE A 222 3.27 -2.81 4.40
CA ILE A 222 3.04 -3.87 5.40
C ILE A 222 3.23 -3.42 6.85
N ASP A 223 2.34 -3.87 7.74
CA ASP A 223 2.45 -3.68 9.19
C ASP A 223 2.67 -2.22 9.65
N ASN A 224 2.19 -1.24 8.88
CA ASN A 224 2.28 0.18 9.24
C ASN A 224 1.11 0.61 10.14
N ARG A 225 1.35 1.62 10.98
CA ARG A 225 0.35 2.24 11.86
C ARG A 225 0.13 3.69 11.47
N PHE A 226 -1.13 4.04 11.22
CA PHE A 226 -1.56 5.35 10.75
C PHE A 226 -2.54 5.96 11.74
N SER A 227 -2.38 7.24 12.08
CA SER A 227 -3.36 7.92 12.94
C SER A 227 -3.49 9.42 12.74
N GLU A 228 -4.70 9.96 12.98
CA GLU A 228 -4.98 11.40 13.04
C GLU A 228 -4.60 12.17 11.75
N GLN A 229 -4.91 11.58 10.60
CA GLN A 229 -4.54 12.07 9.25
C GLN A 229 -5.71 11.94 8.25
N GLN A 230 -5.49 12.26 6.98
CA GLN A 230 -6.51 12.13 5.94
C GLN A 230 -6.66 10.65 5.57
N TYR A 231 -5.70 10.07 4.87
CA TYR A 231 -5.71 8.65 4.52
C TYR A 231 -4.57 7.86 5.16
N GLY A 232 -4.80 6.60 5.50
CA GLY A 232 -3.74 5.66 5.86
C GLY A 232 -2.87 5.34 4.65
N ILE A 233 -3.48 4.73 3.63
CA ILE A 233 -2.87 4.43 2.34
C ILE A 233 -3.71 5.08 1.25
N HIS A 234 -3.05 5.70 0.27
CA HIS A 234 -3.68 6.31 -0.88
C HIS A 234 -2.92 5.91 -2.15
N TYR A 235 -3.50 4.97 -2.90
CA TYR A 235 -3.04 4.56 -4.22
C TYR A 235 -3.75 5.38 -5.30
N MET A 236 -2.97 6.01 -6.17
CA MET A 236 -3.46 6.76 -7.31
C MET A 236 -2.78 6.26 -8.59
N TYR A 237 -3.54 5.72 -9.54
CA TYR A 237 -3.00 5.19 -10.81
C TYR A 237 -1.92 4.09 -10.65
N SER A 238 -1.97 3.33 -9.55
CA SER A 238 -0.96 2.30 -9.24
C SER A 238 -1.40 0.90 -9.65
N LYS A 239 -0.44 -0.02 -9.78
CA LYS A 239 -0.69 -1.38 -10.31
C LYS A 239 0.12 -2.48 -9.64
N HIS A 240 -0.49 -3.66 -9.49
CA HIS A 240 0.15 -4.87 -8.95
C HIS A 240 0.67 -4.68 -7.52
N ASP A 241 -0.02 -3.86 -6.72
CA ASP A 241 0.41 -3.49 -5.38
C ASP A 241 -0.20 -4.40 -4.31
N GLU A 242 0.49 -4.49 -3.18
CA GLU A 242 0.09 -5.32 -2.06
C GLU A 242 0.16 -4.54 -0.75
N ALA A 243 -0.93 -4.56 0.02
CA ALA A 243 -1.01 -3.90 1.32
C ALA A 243 -1.71 -4.79 2.36
N TYR A 244 -0.99 -5.19 3.40
CA TYR A 244 -1.54 -6.04 4.45
C TYR A 244 -0.98 -5.79 5.86
N GLY A 245 -1.75 -6.18 6.87
CA GLY A 245 -1.35 -6.04 8.28
C GLY A 245 -1.32 -4.59 8.78
N ASN A 246 -1.71 -3.62 7.95
CA ASN A 246 -1.71 -2.21 8.34
C ASN A 246 -2.89 -1.89 9.27
N GLU A 247 -2.71 -0.84 10.08
CA GLU A 247 -3.73 -0.35 11.01
C GLU A 247 -3.91 1.16 10.84
N ALA A 248 -5.14 1.61 10.59
CA ALA A 248 -5.51 3.02 10.51
C ALA A 248 -6.55 3.39 11.58
N MET A 249 -6.24 4.39 12.39
CA MET A 249 -7.08 4.82 13.53
C MET A 249 -7.38 6.32 13.46
N ASN A 250 -8.64 6.71 13.65
CA ASN A 250 -9.07 8.12 13.70
C ASN A 250 -8.62 8.92 12.46
N VAL A 251 -8.85 8.35 11.28
CA VAL A 251 -8.49 8.94 9.99
C VAL A 251 -9.73 9.47 9.27
N ASP A 252 -9.56 10.34 8.28
CA ASP A 252 -10.71 10.71 7.43
C ASP A 252 -11.14 9.52 6.57
N GLY A 253 -10.19 8.78 6.00
CA GLY A 253 -10.43 7.51 5.31
C GLY A 253 -9.33 6.49 5.61
N GLY A 254 -9.66 5.22 5.71
CA GLY A 254 -8.67 4.17 5.99
C GLY A 254 -7.72 3.95 4.81
N TYR A 255 -8.21 3.27 3.78
CA TYR A 255 -7.43 2.92 2.59
C TYR A 255 -8.17 3.34 1.32
N ALA A 256 -7.56 4.21 0.53
CA ALA A 256 -8.10 4.73 -0.71
C ALA A 256 -7.38 4.11 -1.91
N LEU A 257 -8.12 3.35 -2.72
CA LEU A 257 -7.66 2.77 -3.97
C LEU A 257 -8.35 3.55 -5.09
N MET A 258 -7.59 4.35 -5.83
CA MET A 258 -8.12 5.29 -6.80
C MET A 258 -7.50 5.09 -8.17
N SER A 259 -8.35 4.84 -9.17
CA SER A 259 -7.94 4.64 -10.57
C SER A 259 -6.81 3.60 -10.73
N SER A 260 -6.82 2.56 -9.90
CA SER A 260 -5.74 1.59 -9.74
C SER A 260 -6.21 0.17 -10.12
N GLU A 261 -5.27 -0.73 -10.39
CA GLU A 261 -5.56 -2.06 -10.94
C GLU A 261 -4.71 -3.15 -10.28
N ASP A 262 -5.30 -4.33 -10.05
CA ASP A 262 -4.60 -5.49 -9.47
C ASP A 262 -3.96 -5.16 -8.12
N ILE A 263 -4.77 -4.64 -7.20
CA ILE A 263 -4.38 -4.31 -5.84
C ILE A 263 -4.83 -5.42 -4.89
N ASN A 264 -3.92 -5.94 -4.09
CA ASN A 264 -4.20 -6.90 -3.03
C ASN A 264 -4.22 -6.19 -1.67
N LEU A 265 -5.40 -5.82 -1.19
CA LEU A 265 -5.61 -5.20 0.12
C LEU A 265 -6.21 -6.23 1.08
N TYR A 266 -5.41 -6.76 2.01
CA TYR A 266 -5.91 -7.81 2.90
C TYR A 266 -5.40 -7.78 4.33
N ARG A 267 -6.17 -8.33 5.26
CA ARG A 267 -5.80 -8.40 6.70
C ARG A 267 -5.43 -7.05 7.31
N ASN A 268 -5.98 -5.94 6.79
CA ASN A 268 -5.81 -4.62 7.35
C ASN A 268 -6.94 -4.29 8.34
N ARG A 269 -6.69 -3.30 9.21
CA ARG A 269 -7.63 -2.89 10.24
C ARG A 269 -7.87 -1.39 10.20
N VAL A 270 -9.13 -0.97 10.20
CA VAL A 270 -9.54 0.43 10.30
C VAL A 270 -10.48 0.60 11.47
N SER A 271 -10.25 1.61 12.31
CA SER A 271 -11.14 1.99 13.41
C SER A 271 -11.34 3.50 13.47
N GLY A 272 -12.59 3.95 13.58
CA GLY A 272 -12.90 5.37 13.74
C GLY A 272 -12.64 6.20 12.47
N ALA A 273 -12.87 5.63 11.29
CA ALA A 273 -12.75 6.39 10.04
C ALA A 273 -13.96 7.33 9.86
N ARG A 274 -13.71 8.58 9.47
CA ARG A 274 -14.79 9.57 9.33
C ARG A 274 -15.66 9.34 8.09
N GLU A 275 -15.04 9.11 6.94
CA GLU A 275 -15.73 9.05 5.64
C GLU A 275 -15.86 7.61 5.13
N PHE A 276 -14.77 6.84 5.17
CA PHE A 276 -14.76 5.46 4.72
C PHE A 276 -13.65 4.62 5.37
N GLY A 277 -13.90 3.33 5.60
CA GLY A 277 -12.83 2.38 5.94
C GLY A 277 -11.99 2.01 4.73
N VAL A 278 -12.65 1.55 3.66
CA VAL A 278 -12.02 1.25 2.37
C VAL A 278 -12.77 1.99 1.26
N LEU A 279 -12.04 2.62 0.35
CA LEU A 279 -12.57 3.22 -0.86
C LEU A 279 -12.00 2.50 -2.08
N LEU A 280 -12.91 2.01 -2.93
CA LEU A 280 -12.62 1.57 -4.30
C LEU A 280 -13.22 2.60 -5.25
N ASN A 281 -12.39 3.49 -5.79
CA ASN A 281 -12.80 4.48 -6.76
C ASN A 281 -12.16 4.14 -8.12
N MET A 282 -12.99 3.77 -9.10
CA MET A 282 -12.50 3.36 -10.43
C MET A 282 -11.36 2.34 -10.34
N THR A 283 -11.49 1.40 -9.40
CA THR A 283 -10.52 0.33 -9.16
C THR A 283 -10.95 -0.92 -9.89
N HIS A 284 -10.01 -1.66 -10.45
CA HIS A 284 -10.29 -2.83 -11.29
C HIS A 284 -9.46 -4.05 -10.90
N ASN A 285 -9.99 -5.25 -11.13
CA ASN A 285 -9.28 -6.52 -10.99
C ASN A 285 -8.56 -6.69 -9.64
N SER A 286 -9.09 -6.11 -8.56
CA SER A 286 -8.43 -6.06 -7.25
C SER A 286 -9.10 -6.97 -6.24
N ASN A 287 -8.35 -7.37 -5.21
CA ASN A 287 -8.82 -8.24 -4.13
C ASN A 287 -8.79 -7.48 -2.80
N VAL A 288 -9.96 -7.28 -2.22
CA VAL A 288 -10.17 -6.71 -0.89
C VAL A 288 -10.66 -7.82 0.02
N SER A 289 -9.78 -8.35 0.87
CA SER A 289 -10.13 -9.54 1.66
C SER A 289 -9.63 -9.57 3.10
N ALA A 290 -10.38 -10.22 4.00
CA ALA A 290 -9.97 -10.37 5.41
C ALA A 290 -9.68 -9.05 6.14
N ASN A 291 -10.16 -7.91 5.64
CA ASN A 291 -10.01 -6.62 6.32
C ASN A 291 -11.08 -6.45 7.39
N ARG A 292 -10.75 -5.71 8.45
CA ARG A 292 -11.69 -5.36 9.51
C ARG A 292 -11.84 -3.85 9.61
N VAL A 293 -13.04 -3.36 9.30
CA VAL A 293 -13.43 -1.97 9.48
C VAL A 293 -14.46 -1.89 10.59
N SER A 294 -14.20 -1.07 11.59
CA SER A 294 -15.14 -0.77 12.67
C SER A 294 -15.31 0.73 12.85
N GLU A 295 -16.52 1.14 13.26
CA GLU A 295 -16.79 2.53 13.66
C GLU A 295 -16.51 3.55 12.55
N ALA A 296 -16.84 3.22 11.29
CA ALA A 296 -16.80 4.22 10.23
C ALA A 296 -18.02 5.14 10.38
N HIS A 297 -17.82 6.34 10.91
CA HIS A 297 -18.89 7.24 11.34
C HIS A 297 -18.58 8.69 11.00
N ASN A 298 -19.50 9.36 10.31
CA ASN A 298 -19.43 10.79 10.08
C ASN A 298 -20.46 11.52 10.98
N PRO A 299 -20.03 12.23 12.03
CA PRO A 299 -20.93 13.00 12.89
C PRO A 299 -21.69 14.11 12.14
N GLN A 300 -21.16 14.56 11.00
CA GLN A 300 -21.77 15.57 10.12
C GLN A 300 -22.41 14.94 8.87
N GLY A 301 -22.56 13.62 8.87
CA GLY A 301 -23.17 12.85 7.79
C GLY A 301 -24.62 13.28 7.55
N LYS A 302 -24.93 13.53 6.28
CA LYS A 302 -26.26 13.89 5.77
C LYS A 302 -26.66 12.91 4.70
N VAL A 303 -27.82 12.30 4.86
CA VAL A 303 -28.33 11.26 3.95
C VAL A 303 -28.44 11.78 2.52
N GLU A 304 -28.84 13.05 2.37
CA GLU A 304 -29.05 13.71 1.08
C GLU A 304 -27.74 13.94 0.33
N LEU A 305 -26.62 14.07 1.06
CA LEU A 305 -25.29 14.26 0.48
C LEU A 305 -24.54 12.93 0.29
N GLY A 306 -25.01 11.83 0.89
CA GLY A 306 -24.33 10.54 0.83
C GLY A 306 -22.97 10.52 1.53
N ASN A 307 -22.73 11.45 2.45
CA ASN A 307 -21.43 11.61 3.11
C ASN A 307 -21.37 10.97 4.52
N GLU A 308 -22.31 10.09 4.85
CA GLU A 308 -22.24 9.27 6.08
C GLU A 308 -20.98 8.39 6.09
N GLY A 309 -20.53 7.91 7.25
CA GLY A 309 -19.36 7.04 7.38
C GLY A 309 -19.59 5.64 6.79
N LYS A 310 -18.72 5.19 5.88
CA LYS A 310 -18.91 3.94 5.13
C LYS A 310 -17.90 2.89 5.57
N GLY A 311 -18.32 1.64 5.82
CA GLY A 311 -17.38 0.54 6.03
C GLY A 311 -16.52 0.34 4.78
N ILE A 312 -17.18 0.18 3.64
CA ILE A 312 -16.58 0.21 2.30
C ILE A 312 -17.41 1.08 1.36
N PHE A 313 -16.73 1.86 0.52
CA PHE A 313 -17.32 2.65 -0.55
C PHE A 313 -16.82 2.18 -1.92
N VAL A 314 -17.73 1.72 -2.75
CA VAL A 314 -17.48 1.27 -4.13
C VAL A 314 -18.06 2.32 -5.07
N TYR A 315 -17.19 2.99 -5.82
CA TYR A 315 -17.56 4.10 -6.70
C TYR A 315 -16.96 3.89 -8.09
N GLY A 316 -17.78 3.44 -9.04
CA GLY A 316 -17.34 3.15 -10.41
C GLY A 316 -16.21 2.13 -10.53
N ALA A 317 -16.03 1.29 -9.51
CA ALA A 317 -15.04 0.22 -9.49
C ALA A 317 -15.67 -1.09 -9.99
N LEU A 318 -14.96 -1.85 -10.82
CA LEU A 318 -15.48 -3.02 -11.54
C LEU A 318 -14.56 -4.23 -11.35
N ASP A 319 -15.11 -5.44 -11.46
CA ASP A 319 -14.34 -6.69 -11.53
C ASP A 319 -13.40 -6.92 -10.32
N ASN A 320 -13.77 -6.41 -9.13
CA ASN A 320 -13.03 -6.66 -7.89
C ASN A 320 -13.68 -7.79 -7.10
N GLU A 321 -12.86 -8.48 -6.30
CA GLU A 321 -13.32 -9.42 -5.28
C GLU A 321 -13.32 -8.75 -3.91
N ILE A 322 -14.48 -8.68 -3.28
CA ILE A 322 -14.67 -8.16 -1.92
C ILE A 322 -15.15 -9.34 -1.08
N LYS A 323 -14.25 -9.96 -0.31
CA LYS A 323 -14.56 -11.22 0.40
C LYS A 323 -13.97 -11.36 1.79
N HIS A 324 -14.68 -12.05 2.67
CA HIS A 324 -14.19 -12.36 4.03
C HIS A 324 -13.83 -11.12 4.86
N ASN A 325 -14.37 -9.94 4.54
CA ASN A 325 -14.15 -8.74 5.33
C ASN A 325 -15.19 -8.62 6.45
N LEU A 326 -14.82 -7.97 7.55
CA LEU A 326 -15.73 -7.57 8.61
C LEU A 326 -15.96 -6.06 8.54
N PHE A 327 -17.18 -5.66 8.19
CA PHE A 327 -17.64 -4.26 8.24
C PHE A 327 -18.67 -4.14 9.36
N THR A 328 -18.26 -3.49 10.46
CA THR A 328 -19.09 -3.43 11.66
C THR A 328 -19.24 -2.02 12.23
N THR A 329 -20.36 -1.76 12.90
CA THR A 329 -20.64 -0.51 13.62
C THR A 329 -20.42 0.78 12.81
N SER A 330 -20.60 0.71 11.49
CA SER A 330 -20.50 1.86 10.58
C SER A 330 -21.88 2.52 10.35
N ASP A 331 -21.92 3.77 9.91
CA ASP A 331 -23.20 4.38 9.47
C ASP A 331 -23.78 3.61 8.29
N ILE A 332 -22.93 3.23 7.33
CA ILE A 332 -23.27 2.37 6.20
C ILE A 332 -22.24 1.24 6.13
N GLY A 333 -22.67 -0.03 6.03
CA GLY A 333 -21.78 -1.18 5.88
C GLY A 333 -21.04 -1.16 4.54
N ILE A 334 -21.81 -1.23 3.45
CA ILE A 334 -21.32 -1.06 2.07
C ILE A 334 -22.18 -0.04 1.33
N TYR A 335 -21.53 0.93 0.68
CA TYR A 335 -22.17 1.83 -0.26
C TYR A 335 -21.58 1.55 -1.65
N MET A 336 -22.44 1.21 -2.62
CA MET A 336 -22.10 1.09 -4.03
C MET A 336 -22.83 2.15 -4.88
N ALA A 337 -22.09 2.88 -5.71
CA ALA A 337 -22.62 3.91 -6.60
C ALA A 337 -21.87 4.00 -7.94
N MET A 338 -22.52 4.61 -8.92
CA MET A 338 -21.93 5.06 -10.19
C MET A 338 -21.23 3.97 -11.01
N GLY A 339 -21.91 2.87 -11.32
CA GLY A 339 -21.33 1.86 -12.21
C GLY A 339 -20.42 0.86 -11.48
N GLY A 340 -20.76 0.49 -10.23
CA GLY A 340 -20.01 -0.47 -9.43
C GLY A 340 -20.46 -1.93 -9.62
N GLU A 341 -21.25 -2.20 -10.66
CA GLU A 341 -21.77 -3.54 -10.96
C GLU A 341 -20.65 -4.47 -11.48
N GLY A 342 -20.70 -5.77 -11.18
CA GLY A 342 -19.69 -6.74 -11.63
C GLY A 342 -18.61 -7.09 -10.60
N ASN A 343 -18.60 -6.44 -9.44
CA ASN A 343 -17.79 -6.90 -8.30
C ASN A 343 -18.38 -8.18 -7.68
N LEU A 344 -17.53 -9.11 -7.29
CA LEU A 344 -17.92 -10.29 -6.51
C LEU A 344 -17.90 -9.95 -5.02
N VAL A 345 -19.07 -10.01 -4.37
CA VAL A 345 -19.24 -9.66 -2.95
C VAL A 345 -19.79 -10.87 -2.21
N TYR A 346 -18.93 -11.62 -1.51
CA TYR A 346 -19.33 -12.85 -0.83
C TYR A 346 -18.49 -13.13 0.42
N GLY A 347 -19.02 -13.90 1.37
CA GLY A 347 -18.32 -14.28 2.60
C GLY A 347 -18.00 -13.12 3.53
N ASN A 348 -18.51 -11.90 3.30
CA ASN A 348 -18.28 -10.75 4.19
C ASN A 348 -19.26 -10.78 5.36
N HIS A 349 -18.88 -10.12 6.45
CA HIS A 349 -19.68 -9.98 7.66
C HIS A 349 -20.09 -8.50 7.81
N PHE A 350 -21.37 -8.22 7.61
CA PHE A 350 -21.97 -6.91 7.80
C PHE A 350 -22.74 -6.88 9.13
N VAL A 351 -22.10 -6.32 10.16
CA VAL A 351 -22.51 -6.52 11.56
C VAL A 351 -22.82 -5.20 12.25
N ASN A 352 -24.06 -5.00 12.71
CA ASN A 352 -24.48 -3.84 13.49
C ASN A 352 -24.19 -2.48 12.80
N ASN A 353 -24.18 -2.44 11.47
CA ASN A 353 -24.17 -1.17 10.74
C ASN A 353 -25.57 -0.54 10.82
N ARG A 354 -25.66 0.79 10.88
CA ARG A 354 -26.95 1.49 10.91
C ARG A 354 -27.76 1.22 9.64
N THR A 355 -27.10 1.28 8.49
CA THR A 355 -27.61 0.80 7.20
C THR A 355 -26.65 -0.28 6.69
N GLN A 356 -27.12 -1.50 6.41
CA GLN A 356 -26.21 -2.54 5.92
C GLN A 356 -25.70 -2.24 4.51
N VAL A 357 -26.60 -1.84 3.63
CA VAL A 357 -26.32 -1.64 2.20
C VAL A 357 -26.98 -0.36 1.69
N LYS A 358 -26.21 0.45 0.96
CA LYS A 358 -26.73 1.55 0.13
C LYS A 358 -26.29 1.30 -1.31
N TYR A 359 -27.22 0.90 -2.17
CA TYR A 359 -26.95 0.64 -3.59
C TYR A 359 -27.71 1.61 -4.47
N VAL A 360 -26.96 2.38 -5.25
CA VAL A 360 -27.48 3.34 -6.23
C VAL A 360 -27.15 2.84 -7.63
N GLY A 361 -28.05 2.02 -8.16
CA GLY A 361 -28.01 1.50 -9.53
C GLY A 361 -29.34 0.86 -9.95
N ASP A 362 -29.39 0.40 -11.19
CA ASP A 362 -30.59 -0.08 -11.90
C ASP A 362 -30.54 -1.57 -12.27
N GLN A 363 -29.49 -2.28 -11.87
CA GLN A 363 -29.33 -3.71 -12.12
C GLN A 363 -29.71 -4.55 -10.90
N LEU A 364 -30.03 -5.82 -11.16
CA LEU A 364 -30.14 -6.85 -10.12
C LEU A 364 -28.77 -7.51 -9.95
N LEU A 365 -28.21 -7.46 -8.75
CA LEU A 365 -26.89 -7.98 -8.43
C LEU A 365 -27.00 -9.21 -7.52
N GLU A 366 -26.22 -10.24 -7.84
CA GLU A 366 -26.04 -11.41 -6.98
C GLU A 366 -24.79 -11.22 -6.11
N TRP A 367 -24.97 -11.22 -4.79
CA TRP A 367 -23.92 -11.09 -3.78
C TRP A 367 -23.75 -12.42 -3.05
N SER A 368 -23.52 -13.46 -3.85
CA SER A 368 -23.01 -14.76 -3.44
C SER A 368 -22.14 -15.32 -4.56
N ASN A 369 -21.25 -16.24 -4.21
CA ASN A 369 -20.43 -16.96 -5.18
C ASN A 369 -20.26 -18.41 -4.73
N ASP A 370 -20.30 -19.37 -5.66
CA ASP A 370 -20.15 -20.81 -5.37
C ASP A 370 -21.04 -21.31 -4.22
N ASN A 371 -22.33 -20.94 -4.25
CA ASN A 371 -23.32 -21.25 -3.22
C ASN A 371 -22.97 -20.72 -1.81
N ARG A 372 -22.21 -19.62 -1.73
CA ARG A 372 -21.86 -18.98 -0.47
C ARG A 372 -22.05 -17.47 -0.55
N GLY A 373 -22.87 -16.94 0.33
CA GLY A 373 -23.21 -15.52 0.45
C GLY A 373 -22.46 -14.82 1.58
N ASN A 374 -23.05 -13.74 2.08
CA ASN A 374 -22.53 -12.91 3.16
C ASN A 374 -23.31 -13.14 4.46
N TYR A 375 -22.71 -12.77 5.59
CA TYR A 375 -23.39 -12.71 6.88
C TYR A 375 -23.98 -11.32 7.13
N TRP A 376 -25.25 -11.28 7.55
CA TRP A 376 -25.99 -10.05 7.78
C TRP A 376 -26.62 -10.07 9.18
N SER A 377 -26.13 -9.24 10.09
CA SER A 377 -26.66 -9.19 11.47
C SER A 377 -28.16 -8.86 11.60
N GLY A 378 -28.77 -8.26 10.58
CA GLY A 378 -30.21 -7.96 10.54
C GLY A 378 -31.07 -9.03 9.87
N TYR A 379 -30.46 -10.08 9.30
CA TYR A 379 -31.19 -11.12 8.60
C TYR A 379 -31.72 -12.18 9.58
N MET A 380 -33.02 -12.49 9.48
CA MET A 380 -33.69 -13.51 10.30
C MET A 380 -34.07 -14.70 9.41
N GLY A 381 -33.06 -15.45 8.98
CA GLY A 381 -33.21 -16.69 8.21
C GLY A 381 -33.25 -17.95 9.09
N TRP A 382 -33.63 -19.06 8.46
CA TRP A 382 -33.58 -20.40 9.06
C TRP A 382 -32.61 -21.27 8.25
N ASP A 383 -31.90 -22.14 8.94
CA ASP A 383 -31.05 -23.19 8.35
C ASP A 383 -31.53 -24.54 8.89
N SER A 384 -32.43 -25.16 8.13
CA SER A 384 -33.07 -26.43 8.51
C SER A 384 -32.14 -27.62 8.30
N ASN A 385 -31.24 -27.53 7.30
CA ASN A 385 -30.35 -28.62 6.91
C ASN A 385 -29.01 -28.61 7.69
N ARG A 386 -28.74 -27.54 8.45
CA ARG A 386 -27.57 -27.28 9.30
C ARG A 386 -26.25 -27.18 8.53
N ASP A 387 -26.27 -26.62 7.33
CA ASP A 387 -25.05 -26.40 6.53
C ASP A 387 -24.40 -25.01 6.75
N GLY A 388 -24.99 -24.17 7.60
CA GLY A 388 -24.52 -22.83 7.92
C GLY A 388 -24.98 -21.74 6.95
N ILE A 389 -25.74 -22.10 5.92
CA ILE A 389 -26.36 -21.22 4.94
C ILE A 389 -27.87 -21.23 5.17
N ALA A 390 -28.53 -20.08 5.03
CA ALA A 390 -29.97 -20.04 5.22
C ALA A 390 -30.72 -20.63 4.02
N ASP A 391 -31.85 -21.28 4.30
CA ASP A 391 -32.72 -21.90 3.30
C ASP A 391 -33.38 -20.88 2.35
N ASN A 392 -33.42 -19.59 2.73
CA ASN A 392 -34.01 -18.51 1.94
C ASN A 392 -32.97 -17.45 1.57
N SER A 393 -33.11 -16.89 0.38
CA SER A 393 -32.33 -15.74 -0.08
C SER A 393 -32.64 -14.47 0.72
N TYR A 394 -31.67 -13.57 0.82
CA TYR A 394 -31.81 -12.28 1.47
C TYR A 394 -31.72 -11.13 0.45
N ARG A 395 -32.50 -10.07 0.69
CA ARG A 395 -32.44 -8.82 -0.07
C ARG A 395 -32.06 -7.69 0.89
N PRO A 396 -30.76 -7.31 0.98
CA PRO A 396 -30.29 -6.33 1.95
C PRO A 396 -30.66 -4.89 1.57
N ASN A 397 -31.15 -4.67 0.36
CA ASN A 397 -31.80 -3.43 -0.05
C ASN A 397 -33.02 -3.74 -0.93
N ASP A 398 -34.10 -2.99 -0.72
CA ASP A 398 -35.34 -3.10 -1.49
C ASP A 398 -35.86 -1.72 -1.96
N GLY A 399 -36.99 -1.72 -2.69
CA GLY A 399 -37.65 -0.48 -3.11
C GLY A 399 -38.12 0.40 -1.96
N LEU A 400 -38.41 -0.17 -0.77
CA LEU A 400 -38.76 0.60 0.43
C LEU A 400 -37.53 1.32 1.01
N ASP A 401 -36.35 0.69 1.00
CA ASP A 401 -35.10 1.35 1.40
C ASP A 401 -34.80 2.55 0.50
N LYS A 402 -35.01 2.41 -0.82
CA LYS A 402 -34.93 3.52 -1.77
C LYS A 402 -35.92 4.64 -1.44
N LEU A 403 -37.15 4.30 -1.05
CA LEU A 403 -38.15 5.28 -0.63
C LEU A 403 -37.67 6.07 0.60
N PHE A 404 -37.08 5.40 1.59
CA PHE A 404 -36.55 6.08 2.78
C PHE A 404 -35.30 6.92 2.50
N TRP A 405 -34.53 6.60 1.47
CA TRP A 405 -33.46 7.49 1.00
C TRP A 405 -34.00 8.73 0.28
N LEU A 406 -35.09 8.58 -0.48
CA LEU A 406 -35.76 9.69 -1.16
C LEU A 406 -36.55 10.59 -0.19
N TYR A 407 -37.06 10.02 0.90
CA TYR A 407 -37.80 10.71 1.95
C TYR A 407 -37.20 10.40 3.33
N PRO A 408 -36.03 10.97 3.67
CA PRO A 408 -35.35 10.70 4.94
C PRO A 408 -36.20 10.98 6.19
N GLU A 409 -37.17 11.90 6.09
CA GLU A 409 -38.11 12.26 7.15
C GLU A 409 -39.02 11.08 7.55
N ALA A 410 -39.22 10.10 6.67
CA ALA A 410 -39.95 8.88 6.95
C ALA A 410 -39.08 7.79 7.62
N GLY A 411 -37.77 8.02 7.81
CA GLY A 411 -36.84 7.03 8.34
C GLY A 411 -37.19 6.50 9.73
N PHE A 412 -37.94 7.26 10.55
CA PHE A 412 -38.43 6.78 11.85
C PHE A 412 -39.38 5.56 11.74
N LEU A 413 -39.95 5.33 10.56
CA LEU A 413 -40.82 4.18 10.30
C LEU A 413 -40.06 2.90 9.97
N MET A 414 -38.75 2.94 9.72
CA MET A 414 -37.96 1.77 9.29
C MET A 414 -38.10 0.56 10.23
N ASN A 415 -38.18 0.81 11.54
CA ASN A 415 -38.36 -0.23 12.57
C ASN A 415 -39.82 -0.37 13.04
N SER A 416 -40.78 0.20 12.31
CA SER A 416 -42.19 0.15 12.68
C SER A 416 -42.82 -1.21 12.32
N PRO A 417 -43.86 -1.67 13.06
CA PRO A 417 -44.61 -2.88 12.72
C PRO A 417 -45.23 -2.84 11.31
N VAL A 418 -45.54 -1.65 10.79
CA VAL A 418 -46.11 -1.48 9.45
C VAL A 418 -45.08 -1.83 8.37
N VAL A 419 -43.84 -1.35 8.50
CA VAL A 419 -42.75 -1.69 7.57
C VAL A 419 -42.42 -3.18 7.65
N ALA A 420 -42.38 -3.75 8.86
CA ALA A 420 -42.18 -5.19 9.04
C ALA A 420 -43.27 -6.02 8.34
N LEU A 421 -44.54 -5.62 8.47
CA LEU A 421 -45.65 -6.28 7.78
C LEU A 421 -45.57 -6.11 6.26
N LEU A 422 -45.25 -4.92 5.75
CA LEU A 422 -45.09 -4.68 4.31
C LEU A 422 -43.97 -5.55 3.71
N ARG A 423 -42.83 -5.66 4.40
CA ARG A 423 -41.72 -6.56 4.01
C ARG A 423 -42.14 -8.02 4.04
N TRP A 424 -42.87 -8.46 5.07
CA TRP A 424 -43.40 -9.82 5.11
C TRP A 424 -44.36 -10.08 3.94
N VAL A 425 -45.31 -9.18 3.67
CA VAL A 425 -46.23 -9.31 2.53
C VAL A 425 -45.45 -9.36 1.21
N GLN A 426 -44.49 -8.46 1.00
CA GLN A 426 -43.62 -8.48 -0.18
C GLN A 426 -42.87 -9.80 -0.30
N SER A 427 -42.37 -10.39 0.79
CA SER A 427 -41.70 -11.70 0.74
C SER A 427 -42.62 -12.86 0.33
N GLN A 428 -43.93 -12.74 0.54
CA GLN A 428 -44.91 -13.76 0.14
C GLN A 428 -45.25 -13.71 -1.35
N PHE A 429 -45.00 -12.58 -1.99
CA PHE A 429 -45.17 -12.43 -3.43
C PHE A 429 -43.79 -12.43 -4.08
N GLU A 430 -43.50 -13.41 -4.93
CA GLU A 430 -42.27 -13.44 -5.75
C GLU A 430 -42.29 -12.34 -6.83
N PHE A 431 -42.45 -11.08 -6.44
CA PHE A 431 -42.18 -9.97 -7.33
C PHE A 431 -40.67 -9.94 -7.54
N THR A 432 -40.22 -10.43 -8.69
CA THR A 432 -38.86 -10.17 -9.17
C THR A 432 -38.74 -8.67 -9.41
N GLU A 433 -38.28 -7.94 -8.40
CA GLU A 433 -37.80 -6.57 -8.59
C GLU A 433 -36.68 -6.63 -9.63
N PRO A 434 -36.74 -5.82 -10.70
CA PRO A 434 -35.75 -5.87 -11.77
C PRO A 434 -34.39 -5.30 -11.36
N ASN A 435 -34.27 -4.77 -10.14
CA ASN A 435 -33.06 -4.15 -9.61
C ASN A 435 -32.88 -4.40 -8.11
N GLY A 436 -31.69 -4.10 -7.59
CA GLY A 436 -31.34 -4.28 -6.18
C GLY A 436 -30.30 -5.37 -5.99
N ILE A 437 -30.12 -5.81 -4.74
CA ILE A 437 -29.18 -6.87 -4.39
C ILE A 437 -29.94 -8.09 -3.88
N VAL A 438 -29.48 -9.25 -4.30
CA VAL A 438 -29.89 -10.55 -3.79
C VAL A 438 -28.63 -11.24 -3.27
N ASP A 439 -28.72 -11.80 -2.08
CA ASP A 439 -27.80 -12.80 -1.59
C ASP A 439 -28.56 -14.12 -1.56
N SER A 440 -28.27 -15.00 -2.53
CA SER A 440 -28.98 -16.27 -2.66
C SER A 440 -28.60 -17.29 -1.60
N PHE A 441 -27.45 -17.12 -0.92
CA PHE A 441 -26.89 -18.09 0.02
C PHE A 441 -26.39 -17.41 1.31
N PRO A 442 -27.23 -16.63 2.01
CA PRO A 442 -26.79 -15.83 3.14
C PRO A 442 -26.35 -16.73 4.30
N LEU A 443 -25.27 -16.35 4.99
CA LEU A 443 -24.71 -17.10 6.11
C LEU A 443 -25.56 -16.88 7.38
N ILE A 444 -25.78 -17.93 8.18
CA ILE A 444 -26.55 -17.85 9.44
C ILE A 444 -25.71 -17.39 10.63
N SER A 445 -24.39 -17.61 10.61
CA SER A 445 -23.52 -17.30 11.74
C SER A 445 -22.43 -16.29 11.39
N ALA A 446 -22.02 -15.53 12.40
CA ALA A 446 -20.92 -14.57 12.30
C ALA A 446 -19.54 -15.20 12.47
N ASP A 447 -19.44 -16.53 12.55
CA ASP A 447 -18.17 -17.22 12.76
C ASP A 447 -17.28 -17.04 11.53
N MET A 448 -16.23 -16.25 11.69
CA MET A 448 -15.21 -16.09 10.66
C MET A 448 -14.24 -17.27 10.72
N GLU A 449 -14.14 -18.05 9.65
CA GLU A 449 -12.97 -18.90 9.45
C GLU A 449 -11.76 -17.96 9.26
N LEU A 450 -10.91 -17.85 10.29
CA LEU A 450 -9.75 -16.95 10.38
C LEU A 450 -8.58 -17.38 9.50
#